data_AF-A0A7W0WXE0-F1
#
_entry.id   AF-A0A7W0WXE0-F1
#
_cell.length_a   1.000
_cell.length_b   1.000
_cell.length_c   1.000
_cell.angle_alpha   90.00
_cell.angle_beta   90.00
_cell.angle_gamma   90.00
#
_symmetry.space_group_name_H-M   'P 1'
#
loop_
_entity.id
_entity.type
_entity.pdbx_description
1 polymer ?
#
loop_
_entity_poly.entity_id
_entity_poly.type
_entity_poly.pdbx_seq_one_letter_code
_entity_poly.pdbx_strand_id
1 'polypeptide(L)'
;MSKIRFVLVGSLMVTACQSKLADQTEDAAERVTTASKHLRHERQQLVFEVAQRADDRAAGRDITHHVGEIAAQVKDVSREAGALAEAEQDFEHLRALRIVSLRAERSVAASQPLLIESIANEKRLSPQRRVRLDENLVIFRHRLAHTQQAIEALQYVKAAEWEDRDDEVGRAMAGMFIARDASWSSIDDDYRENAFPES
;
A
#
# COMPACT_ATOMS: atom_id res chain seq x y z
N MET A 1 -20.29 -4.31 37.76
CA MET A 1 -19.04 -4.43 36.98
C MET A 1 -19.37 -4.14 35.52
N SER A 2 -18.95 -2.96 35.05
CA SER A 2 -19.35 -2.37 33.77
C SER A 2 -18.52 -2.94 32.62
N LYS A 3 -19.19 -3.33 31.53
CA LYS A 3 -18.59 -3.97 30.35
C LYS A 3 -17.74 -2.95 29.59
N ILE A 4 -16.43 -3.19 29.50
CA ILE A 4 -15.53 -2.48 28.58
C ILE A 4 -15.89 -2.94 27.15
N ARG A 5 -16.81 -2.21 26.52
CA ARG A 5 -17.22 -2.36 25.11
C ARG A 5 -16.72 -1.19 24.23
N PHE A 6 -15.65 -0.52 24.65
CA PHE A 6 -15.26 0.76 24.04
C PHE A 6 -14.13 0.71 22.99
N VAL A 7 -13.54 -0.46 22.70
CA VAL A 7 -12.36 -0.52 21.80
C VAL A 7 -12.70 -0.95 20.37
N LEU A 8 -13.87 -1.52 20.09
CA LEU A 8 -14.15 -2.10 18.76
C LEU A 8 -14.64 -1.08 17.70
N VAL A 9 -15.22 0.06 18.09
CA VAL A 9 -15.88 0.98 17.15
C VAL A 9 -14.87 1.83 16.35
N GLY A 10 -13.70 2.12 16.91
CA GLY A 10 -12.65 2.87 16.19
C GLY A 10 -12.02 2.10 15.03
N SER A 11 -11.92 0.76 15.14
CA SER A 11 -11.22 -0.07 14.15
C SER A 11 -11.99 -0.23 12.82
N LEU A 12 -13.32 -0.09 12.83
CA LEU A 12 -14.18 -0.25 11.65
C LEU A 12 -14.18 0.98 10.72
N MET A 13 -14.07 2.19 11.28
CA MET A 13 -14.00 3.40 10.45
C MET A 13 -12.63 3.57 9.80
N VAL A 14 -11.56 3.18 10.50
CA VAL A 14 -10.18 3.26 9.97
C VAL A 14 -10.00 2.30 8.80
N THR A 15 -10.54 1.08 8.89
CA THR A 15 -10.43 0.06 7.83
C THR A 15 -11.16 0.43 6.54
N ALA A 16 -12.36 1.01 6.61
CA ALA A 16 -13.10 1.46 5.43
C ALA A 16 -12.43 2.66 4.72
N CYS A 17 -11.79 3.55 5.49
CA CYS A 17 -11.05 4.67 4.91
C CYS A 17 -9.74 4.20 4.25
N GLN A 18 -9.10 3.19 4.85
CA GLN A 18 -7.90 2.57 4.31
C GLN A 18 -8.12 1.81 3.00
N SER A 19 -9.19 1.01 2.89
CA SER A 19 -9.49 0.29 1.65
C SER A 19 -9.73 1.28 0.51
N LYS A 20 -10.53 2.31 0.76
CA LYS A 20 -10.77 3.36 -0.24
C LYS A 20 -9.49 4.07 -0.67
N LEU A 21 -8.57 4.36 0.25
CA LEU A 21 -7.30 4.99 -0.08
C LEU A 21 -6.36 4.05 -0.86
N ALA A 22 -6.39 2.74 -0.58
CA ALA A 22 -5.65 1.74 -1.34
C ALA A 22 -6.16 1.72 -2.80
N ASP A 23 -7.47 1.52 -2.98
CA ASP A 23 -8.12 1.50 -4.29
C ASP A 23 -7.81 2.78 -5.10
N GLN A 24 -7.92 3.95 -4.45
CA GLN A 24 -7.61 5.23 -5.10
C GLN A 24 -6.16 5.35 -5.54
N THR A 25 -5.22 4.82 -4.75
CA THR A 25 -3.79 4.91 -5.08
C THR A 25 -3.44 3.93 -6.21
N GLU A 26 -4.08 2.75 -6.23
CA GLU A 26 -3.98 1.77 -7.31
C GLU A 26 -4.54 2.33 -8.62
N ASP A 27 -5.76 2.88 -8.61
CA ASP A 27 -6.37 3.56 -9.75
C ASP A 27 -5.44 4.67 -10.29
N ALA A 28 -4.83 5.46 -9.40
CA ALA A 28 -3.89 6.49 -9.80
C ALA A 28 -2.62 5.92 -10.45
N ALA A 29 -2.09 4.82 -9.92
CA ALA A 29 -0.96 4.11 -10.49
C ALA A 29 -1.30 3.55 -11.89
N GLU A 30 -2.48 2.96 -12.06
CA GLU A 30 -2.96 2.44 -13.33
C GLU A 30 -3.05 3.55 -14.38
N ARG A 31 -3.59 4.73 -14.02
CA ARG A 31 -3.65 5.90 -14.90
C ARG A 31 -2.26 6.33 -15.38
N VAL A 32 -1.26 6.38 -14.49
CA VAL A 32 0.13 6.69 -14.86
C VAL A 32 0.69 5.66 -15.84
N THR A 33 0.50 4.37 -15.55
CA THR A 33 1.02 3.31 -16.43
C THR A 33 0.36 3.33 -17.81
N THR A 34 -0.95 3.57 -17.87
CA THR A 34 -1.72 3.67 -19.12
C THR A 34 -1.30 4.88 -19.94
N ALA A 35 -1.22 6.07 -19.31
CA ALA A 35 -0.76 7.28 -19.97
C ALA A 35 0.70 7.14 -20.47
N SER A 36 1.58 6.53 -19.68
CA SER A 36 2.97 6.28 -20.07
C SER A 36 3.08 5.30 -21.24
N LYS A 37 2.28 4.24 -21.26
CA LYS A 37 2.21 3.28 -22.38
C LYS A 37 1.72 3.97 -23.65
N HIS A 38 0.67 4.78 -23.56
CA HIS A 38 0.12 5.51 -24.70
C HIS A 38 1.15 6.47 -25.31
N LEU A 39 1.77 7.30 -24.47
CA LEU A 39 2.78 8.26 -24.92
C LEU A 39 4.03 7.58 -25.51
N ARG A 40 4.41 6.41 -25.00
CA ARG A 40 5.48 5.60 -25.63
C ARG A 40 5.09 5.12 -27.02
N HIS A 41 3.85 4.69 -27.20
CA HIS A 41 3.34 4.24 -28.50
C HIS A 41 3.28 5.39 -29.50
N GLU A 42 2.70 6.54 -29.11
CA GLU A 42 2.66 7.74 -29.95
C GLU A 42 4.07 8.21 -30.34
N ARG A 43 5.01 8.21 -29.38
CA ARG A 43 6.41 8.58 -29.65
C ARG A 43 7.07 7.61 -30.64
N GLN A 44 6.82 6.31 -30.54
CA GLN A 44 7.34 5.32 -31.48
C GLN A 44 6.79 5.53 -32.89
N GLN A 45 5.48 5.80 -33.01
CA GLN A 45 4.85 6.13 -34.28
C GLN A 45 5.47 7.40 -34.88
N LEU A 46 5.65 8.46 -34.09
CA LEU A 46 6.30 9.69 -34.53
C LEU A 46 7.74 9.47 -35.01
N VAL A 47 8.52 8.66 -34.30
CA VAL A 47 9.89 8.34 -34.72
C VAL A 47 9.89 7.61 -36.07
N PHE A 48 8.96 6.67 -36.26
CA PHE A 48 8.81 5.96 -37.54
C PHE A 48 8.41 6.91 -38.68
N GLU A 49 7.40 7.77 -38.45
CA GLU A 49 6.98 8.76 -39.44
C GLU A 49 8.08 9.77 -39.78
N VAL A 50 8.83 10.26 -38.78
CA VAL A 50 9.95 11.18 -39.02
C VAL A 50 11.06 10.50 -39.83
N ALA A 51 11.36 9.23 -39.57
CA ALA A 51 12.34 8.46 -40.35
C ALA A 51 11.89 8.28 -41.80
N GLN A 52 10.64 7.86 -42.02
CA GLN A 52 10.06 7.71 -43.36
C GLN A 52 10.05 9.04 -44.14
N ARG A 53 9.81 10.16 -43.45
CA ARG A 53 9.85 11.51 -44.05
C ARG A 53 11.25 11.99 -44.38
N ALA A 54 12.27 11.59 -43.62
CA ALA A 54 13.66 11.86 -43.97
C ALA A 54 14.02 11.20 -45.31
N ASP A 55 13.52 9.98 -45.53
CA ASP A 55 13.67 9.27 -46.80
C ASP A 55 12.87 9.94 -47.94
N ASP A 56 11.64 10.38 -47.70
CA ASP A 56 10.81 11.08 -48.70
C ASP A 56 11.39 12.42 -49.13
N ARG A 57 11.99 13.15 -48.19
CA ARG A 57 12.67 14.42 -48.46
C ARG A 57 13.95 14.20 -49.26
N ALA A 58 14.69 13.13 -48.98
CA ALA A 58 15.82 12.72 -49.80
C ALA A 58 15.39 12.36 -51.24
N ALA A 59 14.15 11.88 -51.42
CA ALA A 59 13.55 11.55 -52.71
C ALA A 59 12.85 12.74 -53.43
N GLY A 60 12.79 13.94 -52.83
CA GLY A 60 12.26 15.15 -53.47
C GLY A 60 10.73 15.25 -53.59
N ARG A 61 9.96 14.53 -52.76
CA ARG A 61 8.49 14.57 -52.74
C ARG A 61 7.95 15.84 -52.03
N ASP A 62 6.74 16.28 -52.38
CA ASP A 62 6.09 17.46 -51.76
C ASP A 62 5.75 17.19 -50.28
N ILE A 63 6.16 18.12 -49.40
CA ILE A 63 6.20 17.95 -47.94
C ILE A 63 5.19 18.87 -47.22
N THR A 64 4.48 19.72 -47.98
CA THR A 64 3.71 20.85 -47.41
C THR A 64 2.49 20.39 -46.61
N HIS A 65 1.82 19.31 -47.04
CA HIS A 65 0.70 18.70 -46.31
C HIS A 65 1.14 18.08 -44.97
N HIS A 66 2.41 17.65 -44.89
CA HIS A 66 2.94 16.93 -43.73
C HIS A 66 3.33 17.85 -42.58
N VAL A 67 3.58 19.14 -42.84
CA VAL A 67 3.86 20.12 -41.78
C VAL A 67 2.63 20.36 -40.88
N GLY A 68 1.43 20.38 -41.46
CA GLY A 68 0.18 20.51 -40.71
C GLY A 68 -0.10 19.29 -39.83
N GLU A 69 0.18 18.08 -40.33
CA GLU A 69 0.05 16.82 -39.59
C GLU A 69 1.04 16.75 -38.42
N ILE A 70 2.30 17.15 -38.62
CA ILE A 70 3.30 17.23 -37.54
C ILE A 70 2.86 18.20 -36.45
N ALA A 71 2.37 19.38 -36.81
CA ALA A 71 1.91 20.37 -35.83
C ALA A 71 0.72 19.82 -35.00
N ALA A 72 -0.18 19.06 -35.62
CA ALA A 72 -1.27 18.39 -34.92
C ALA A 72 -0.76 17.27 -33.98
N GLN A 73 0.12 16.38 -34.47
CA GLN A 73 0.67 15.29 -33.66
C GLN A 73 1.53 15.80 -32.48
N VAL A 74 2.33 16.84 -32.68
CA VAL A 74 3.11 17.47 -31.59
C VAL A 74 2.18 18.07 -30.53
N LYS A 75 1.04 18.65 -30.94
CA LYS A 75 0.02 19.14 -30.02
C LYS A 75 -0.63 18.01 -29.24
N ASP A 76 -0.94 16.89 -29.89
CA ASP A 76 -1.49 15.70 -29.23
C ASP A 76 -0.49 15.15 -28.20
N VAL A 77 0.78 14.90 -28.57
CA VAL A 77 1.82 14.46 -27.62
C VAL A 77 2.01 15.44 -26.46
N SER A 78 1.94 16.76 -26.72
CA SER A 78 2.04 17.76 -25.65
C SER A 78 0.87 17.68 -24.67
N ARG A 79 -0.35 17.43 -25.16
CA ARG A 79 -1.53 17.20 -24.32
C ARG A 79 -1.37 15.93 -23.50
N GLU A 80 -0.87 14.85 -24.11
CA GLU A 80 -0.66 13.58 -23.41
C GLU A 80 0.44 13.64 -22.37
N ALA A 81 1.53 14.36 -22.66
CA ALA A 81 2.58 14.62 -21.68
C ALA A 81 2.02 15.41 -20.48
N GLY A 82 1.11 16.36 -20.72
CA GLY A 82 0.41 17.08 -19.67
C GLY A 82 -0.46 16.15 -18.80
N ALA A 83 -1.24 15.27 -19.43
CA ALA A 83 -2.07 14.29 -18.73
C ALA A 83 -1.23 13.28 -17.92
N LEU A 84 -0.08 12.85 -18.46
CA LEU A 84 0.87 12.00 -17.74
C LEU A 84 1.43 12.71 -16.51
N ALA A 85 1.82 13.98 -16.64
CA ALA A 85 2.36 14.75 -15.52
C ALA A 85 1.33 14.95 -14.40
N GLU A 86 0.06 15.20 -14.76
CA GLU A 86 -1.05 15.28 -13.79
C GLU A 86 -1.27 13.93 -13.10
N ALA A 87 -1.30 12.83 -13.85
CA ALA A 87 -1.44 11.50 -13.28
C ALA A 87 -0.28 11.13 -12.35
N GLU A 88 0.97 11.48 -12.71
CA GLU A 88 2.15 11.25 -11.87
C GLU A 88 2.05 12.04 -10.56
N GLN A 89 1.62 13.30 -10.62
CA GLN A 89 1.42 14.13 -9.43
C GLN A 89 0.34 13.56 -8.50
N ASP A 90 -0.80 13.14 -9.07
CA ASP A 90 -1.88 12.50 -8.33
C ASP A 90 -1.41 11.23 -7.63
N PHE A 91 -0.69 10.37 -8.36
CA PHE A 91 -0.14 9.14 -7.81
C PHE A 91 0.82 9.42 -6.66
N GLU A 92 1.76 10.36 -6.83
CA GLU A 92 2.71 10.75 -5.80
C GLU A 92 2.02 11.24 -4.52
N HIS A 93 0.95 12.05 -4.68
CA HIS A 93 0.16 12.54 -3.56
C HIS A 93 -0.56 11.40 -2.82
N LEU A 94 -1.26 10.53 -3.54
CA LEU A 94 -2.02 9.42 -2.95
C LEU A 94 -1.10 8.39 -2.30
N ARG A 95 0.02 8.07 -2.94
CA ARG A 95 1.10 7.24 -2.37
C ARG A 95 1.58 7.79 -1.03
N ALA A 96 1.86 9.09 -0.94
CA ALA A 96 2.30 9.70 0.30
C ALA A 96 1.24 9.56 1.42
N LEU A 97 -0.03 9.79 1.10
CA LEU A 97 -1.13 9.60 2.05
C LEU A 97 -1.27 8.14 2.51
N ARG A 98 -1.18 7.19 1.57
CA ARG A 98 -1.24 5.75 1.86
C ARG A 98 -0.12 5.33 2.81
N ILE A 99 1.11 5.74 2.55
CA ILE A 99 2.28 5.46 3.41
C ILE A 99 2.08 6.05 4.81
N VAL A 100 1.59 7.30 4.92
CA VAL A 100 1.30 7.92 6.23
C VAL A 100 0.23 7.13 6.99
N SER A 101 -0.83 6.70 6.31
CA SER A 101 -1.90 5.91 6.91
C SER A 101 -1.39 4.56 7.44
N LEU A 102 -0.60 3.84 6.65
CA LEU A 102 0.03 2.58 7.05
C LEU A 102 0.97 2.76 8.25
N ARG A 103 1.77 3.84 8.27
CA ARG A 103 2.63 4.20 9.41
C ARG A 103 1.83 4.48 10.67
N ALA A 104 0.67 5.12 10.55
CA ALA A 104 -0.20 5.41 11.68
C ALA A 104 -0.73 4.09 12.29
N GLU A 105 -1.25 3.18 11.48
CA GLU A 105 -1.73 1.87 11.94
C GLU A 105 -0.63 1.04 12.60
N ARG A 106 0.54 0.97 11.95
CA ARG A 106 1.69 0.26 12.51
C ARG A 106 2.14 0.89 13.82
N SER A 107 2.09 2.22 13.96
CA SER A 107 2.42 2.91 15.22
C SER A 107 1.46 2.53 16.35
N VAL A 108 0.16 2.43 16.07
CA VAL A 108 -0.83 1.93 17.04
C VAL A 108 -0.50 0.49 17.43
N ALA A 109 -0.22 -0.38 16.45
CA ALA A 109 0.16 -1.77 16.72
C ALA A 109 1.47 -1.88 17.53
N ALA A 110 2.44 -1.00 17.30
CA ALA A 110 3.72 -0.99 18.00
C ALA A 110 3.59 -0.71 19.51
N SER A 111 2.51 -0.09 19.96
CA SER A 111 2.21 0.12 21.39
C SER A 111 1.72 -1.14 22.10
N GLN A 112 1.19 -2.11 21.35
CA GLN A 112 0.45 -3.24 21.90
C GLN A 112 1.31 -4.24 22.69
N PRO A 113 2.55 -4.59 22.31
CA PRO A 113 3.36 -5.55 23.07
C PRO A 113 3.53 -5.16 24.55
N LEU A 114 3.80 -3.87 24.84
CA LEU A 114 3.96 -3.40 26.22
C LEU A 114 2.65 -3.43 27.01
N LEU A 115 1.54 -3.08 26.36
CA LEU A 115 0.22 -3.16 26.98
C LEU A 115 -0.17 -4.61 27.32
N ILE A 116 0.08 -5.52 26.38
CA ILE A 116 -0.14 -6.97 26.54
C ILE A 116 0.71 -7.49 27.71
N GLU A 117 2.00 -7.17 27.76
CA GLU A 117 2.88 -7.55 28.88
C GLU A 117 2.41 -7.00 30.23
N SER A 118 1.98 -5.73 30.28
CA SER A 118 1.47 -5.11 31.51
C SER A 118 0.24 -5.87 32.04
N ILE A 119 -0.73 -6.16 31.17
CA ILE A 119 -1.95 -6.89 31.56
C ILE A 119 -1.62 -8.34 31.94
N ALA A 120 -0.69 -8.98 31.22
CA ALA A 120 -0.26 -10.34 31.52
C ALA A 120 0.51 -10.46 32.85
N ASN A 121 1.12 -9.37 33.34
CA ASN A 121 1.74 -9.33 34.66
C ASN A 121 0.70 -9.16 35.78
N GLU A 122 -0.40 -8.47 35.50
CA GLU A 122 -1.51 -8.34 36.45
C GLU A 122 -2.35 -9.61 36.52
N LYS A 123 -2.52 -10.32 35.39
CA LYS A 123 -3.15 -11.63 35.33
C LYS A 123 -2.19 -12.71 35.84
N ARG A 124 -2.64 -13.56 36.75
CA ARG A 124 -1.86 -14.71 37.25
C ARG A 124 -1.89 -15.86 36.24
N LEU A 125 -1.29 -15.67 35.07
CA LEU A 125 -1.22 -16.69 34.04
C LEU A 125 -0.45 -17.93 34.54
N SER A 126 -0.89 -19.11 34.12
CA SER A 126 -0.14 -20.35 34.38
C SER A 126 1.23 -20.31 33.66
N PRO A 127 2.25 -21.05 34.14
CA PRO A 127 3.57 -21.06 33.51
C PRO A 127 3.55 -21.41 32.02
N GLN A 128 2.72 -22.38 31.63
CA GLN A 128 2.59 -22.81 30.22
C GLN A 128 2.03 -21.69 29.34
N ARG A 129 1.02 -20.96 29.83
CA ARG A 129 0.43 -19.84 29.11
C ARG A 129 1.35 -18.63 29.04
N ARG A 130 2.17 -18.44 30.07
CA ARG A 130 3.21 -17.41 30.06
C ARG A 130 4.23 -17.66 28.95
N VAL A 131 4.72 -18.90 28.83
CA VAL A 131 5.64 -19.30 27.75
C VAL A 131 5.00 -19.06 26.37
N ARG A 132 3.75 -19.50 26.17
CA ARG A 132 3.04 -19.30 24.91
C ARG A 132 2.82 -17.82 24.58
N LEU A 133 2.53 -16.99 25.57
CA LEU A 133 2.42 -15.54 25.40
C LEU A 133 3.77 -14.95 24.98
N ASP A 134 4.86 -15.32 25.65
CA ASP A 134 6.20 -14.82 25.34
C ASP A 134 6.60 -15.18 23.90
N GLU A 135 6.31 -16.41 23.45
CA GLU A 135 6.50 -16.84 22.05
C GLU A 135 5.70 -15.98 21.07
N ASN A 136 4.42 -15.77 21.33
CA ASN A 136 3.55 -14.94 20.49
C ASN A 136 4.03 -13.48 20.43
N LEU A 137 4.51 -12.93 21.55
CA LEU A 137 5.06 -11.58 21.61
C LEU A 137 6.36 -11.44 20.82
N VAL A 138 7.23 -12.46 20.82
CA VAL A 138 8.42 -12.49 19.97
C VAL A 138 8.02 -12.47 18.49
N ILE A 139 7.06 -13.30 18.09
CA ILE A 139 6.55 -13.34 16.71
C ILE A 139 5.94 -11.97 16.34
N PHE A 140 5.13 -11.39 17.21
CA PHE A 140 4.48 -10.10 16.95
C PHE A 140 5.50 -8.97 16.79
N ARG A 141 6.51 -8.88 17.66
CA ARG A 141 7.61 -7.90 17.54
C ARG A 141 8.39 -8.08 16.24
N HIS A 142 8.66 -9.32 15.83
CA HIS A 142 9.31 -9.60 14.56
C HIS A 142 8.45 -9.12 13.37
N ARG A 143 7.14 -9.41 13.39
CA ARG A 143 6.20 -8.94 12.34
C ARG A 143 6.08 -7.41 12.32
N LEU A 144 6.13 -6.74 13.47
CA LEU A 144 6.16 -5.27 13.55
C LEU A 144 7.37 -4.67 12.85
N ALA A 145 8.55 -5.28 12.98
CA ALA A 145 9.77 -4.83 12.31
C ALA A 145 9.71 -5.10 10.80
N HIS A 146 9.29 -6.29 10.39
CA HIS A 146 9.12 -6.65 8.98
C HIS A 146 8.13 -5.71 8.27
N THR A 147 7.01 -5.42 8.92
CA THR A 147 5.97 -4.51 8.39
C THR A 147 6.49 -3.09 8.23
N GLN A 148 7.29 -2.61 9.18
CA GLN A 148 7.96 -1.30 9.05
C GLN A 148 8.85 -1.25 7.80
N GLN A 149 9.70 -2.27 7.60
CA GLN A 149 10.58 -2.34 6.43
C GLN A 149 9.79 -2.35 5.12
N ALA A 150 8.70 -3.12 5.06
CA ALA A 150 7.83 -3.16 3.89
C ALA A 150 7.18 -1.79 3.59
N ILE A 151 6.69 -1.09 4.62
CA ILE A 151 6.12 0.27 4.46
C ILE A 151 7.19 1.28 4.02
N GLU A 152 8.42 1.17 4.53
CA GLU A 152 9.53 2.05 4.14
C GLU A 152 9.93 1.87 2.68
N ALA A 153 9.85 0.63 2.16
CA ALA A 153 10.14 0.35 0.76
C ALA A 153 9.20 1.08 -0.22
N LEU A 154 7.92 1.30 0.16
CA LEU A 154 6.93 1.98 -0.70
C LEU A 154 7.33 3.40 -1.12
N GLN A 155 8.21 4.08 -0.35
CA GLN A 155 8.65 5.44 -0.68
C GLN A 155 9.39 5.54 -2.02
N TYR A 156 9.94 4.42 -2.51
CA TYR A 156 10.76 4.37 -3.71
C TYR A 156 10.09 3.64 -4.87
N VAL A 157 8.85 3.15 -4.67
CA VAL A 157 8.11 2.35 -5.65
C VAL A 157 7.48 3.24 -6.71
N LYS A 158 7.66 2.87 -7.98
CA LYS A 158 7.03 3.55 -9.12
C LYS A 158 5.61 3.03 -9.34
N ALA A 159 4.77 3.81 -10.03
CA ALA A 159 3.40 3.43 -10.37
C ALA A 159 3.28 2.02 -10.98
N ALA A 160 4.21 1.62 -11.85
CA ALA A 160 4.18 0.31 -12.50
C ALA A 160 4.38 -0.90 -11.57
N GLU A 161 4.92 -0.68 -10.37
CA GLU A 161 5.19 -1.73 -9.38
C GLU A 161 4.31 -1.54 -8.13
N TRP A 162 3.40 -0.56 -8.15
CA TRP A 162 2.68 -0.11 -6.97
C TRP A 162 1.76 -1.19 -6.39
N GLU A 163 0.91 -1.77 -7.22
CA GLU A 163 -0.07 -2.78 -6.84
C GLU A 163 0.61 -3.96 -6.13
N ASP A 164 1.58 -4.60 -6.78
CA ASP A 164 2.35 -5.72 -6.22
C ASP A 164 2.98 -5.39 -4.85
N ARG A 165 3.49 -4.16 -4.70
CA ARG A 165 4.19 -3.72 -3.48
C ARG A 165 3.22 -3.32 -2.36
N ASP A 166 2.10 -2.66 -2.66
CA ASP A 166 1.07 -2.39 -1.65
C ASP A 166 0.43 -3.69 -1.17
N ASP A 167 0.25 -4.68 -2.05
CA ASP A 167 -0.20 -6.03 -1.70
C ASP A 167 0.75 -6.77 -0.75
N GLU A 168 2.06 -6.69 -0.99
CA GLU A 168 3.07 -7.22 -0.08
C GLU A 168 2.99 -6.57 1.30
N VAL A 169 2.79 -5.25 1.35
CA VAL A 169 2.57 -4.52 2.61
C VAL A 169 1.26 -4.94 3.27
N GLY A 170 0.18 -5.12 2.51
CA GLY A 170 -1.10 -5.62 2.99
C GLY A 170 -0.96 -7.00 3.65
N ARG A 171 -0.22 -7.92 3.02
CA ARG A 171 0.10 -9.24 3.60
C ARG A 171 0.94 -9.12 4.87
N ALA A 172 1.92 -8.22 4.90
CA ALA A 172 2.75 -7.99 6.09
C ALA A 172 1.92 -7.43 7.27
N MET A 173 1.06 -6.44 7.01
CA MET A 173 0.11 -5.87 7.97
C MET A 173 -0.87 -6.93 8.50
N ALA A 174 -1.43 -7.77 7.62
CA ALA A 174 -2.31 -8.86 8.03
C ALA A 174 -1.58 -9.86 8.95
N GLY A 175 -0.37 -10.27 8.60
CA GLY A 175 0.46 -11.14 9.44
C GLY A 175 0.80 -10.53 10.80
N MET A 176 1.03 -9.21 10.85
CA MET A 176 1.22 -8.47 12.09
C MET A 176 -0.04 -8.48 12.96
N PHE A 177 -1.22 -8.24 12.38
CA PHE A 177 -2.49 -8.26 13.13
C PHE A 177 -2.86 -9.65 13.64
N ILE A 178 -2.61 -10.70 12.86
CA ILE A 178 -2.80 -12.09 13.32
C ILE A 178 -1.91 -12.38 14.55
N ALA A 179 -0.64 -11.97 14.51
CA ALA A 179 0.27 -12.16 15.64
C ALA A 179 -0.13 -11.34 16.88
N ARG A 180 -0.63 -10.12 16.67
CA ARG A 180 -1.23 -9.29 17.74
C ARG A 180 -2.41 -10.02 18.39
N ASP A 181 -3.34 -10.52 17.58
CA ASP A 181 -4.57 -11.15 18.07
C ASP A 181 -4.26 -12.46 18.80
N ALA A 182 -3.31 -13.27 18.31
CA ALA A 182 -2.83 -14.47 19.01
C ALA A 182 -2.22 -14.13 20.39
N SER A 183 -1.50 -13.01 20.49
CA SER A 183 -0.95 -12.52 21.75
C SER A 183 -2.06 -12.14 22.74
N TRP A 184 -3.10 -11.45 22.27
CA TRP A 184 -4.27 -11.10 23.09
C TRP A 184 -5.07 -12.33 23.54
N SER A 185 -5.34 -13.28 22.63
CA SER A 185 -6.07 -14.51 22.96
C SER A 185 -5.37 -15.32 24.07
N SER A 186 -4.03 -15.30 24.09
CA SER A 186 -3.24 -15.99 25.12
C SER A 186 -3.52 -15.46 26.54
N ILE A 187 -3.97 -14.21 26.66
CA ILE A 187 -4.29 -13.54 27.92
C ILE A 187 -5.78 -13.70 28.30
N ASP A 188 -6.67 -13.82 27.32
CA ASP A 188 -8.13 -13.82 27.55
C ASP A 188 -8.72 -15.19 27.92
N ASP A 189 -8.08 -16.30 27.53
CA ASP A 189 -8.59 -17.66 27.82
C ASP A 189 -8.65 -18.04 29.31
N ASP A 190 -8.19 -17.17 30.22
CA ASP A 190 -8.15 -17.40 31.67
C ASP A 190 -9.53 -17.47 32.32
N TYR A 191 -10.54 -16.86 31.69
CA TYR A 191 -11.90 -16.87 32.20
C TYR A 191 -12.66 -18.16 31.89
N ARG A 192 -12.22 -18.95 30.90
CA ARG A 192 -12.93 -20.18 30.50
C ARG A 192 -12.47 -21.41 31.27
N GLU A 193 -11.16 -21.57 31.48
CA GLU A 193 -10.61 -22.71 32.23
C GLU A 193 -10.93 -22.64 33.73
N ASN A 194 -10.95 -21.45 34.33
CA ASN A 194 -11.22 -21.31 35.78
C ASN A 194 -12.71 -21.25 36.15
N ALA A 195 -13.62 -21.17 35.17
CA ALA A 195 -15.07 -21.08 35.43
C ALA A 195 -15.73 -22.46 35.66
N PHE A 196 -15.08 -23.55 35.24
CA PHE A 196 -15.59 -24.92 35.40
C PHE A 196 -14.43 -25.85 35.77
N PRO A 197 -14.01 -25.90 37.06
CA PRO A 197 -13.13 -26.97 37.50
C PRO A 197 -13.84 -28.31 37.27
N GLU A 198 -13.25 -29.18 36.46
CA GLU A 198 -13.72 -30.55 36.32
C GLU A 198 -13.77 -31.21 37.70
N SER A 199 -14.97 -31.60 38.11
CA SER A 199 -15.28 -32.25 39.39
C SER A 199 -14.99 -33.73 39.36
#